data_AF-A0A1W5D698-F1
#
_entry.id   AF-A0A1W5D698-F1
#
_cell.length_a   1.000
_cell.length_b   1.000
_cell.length_c   1.000
_cell.angle_alpha   90.00
_cell.angle_beta   90.00
_cell.angle_gamma   90.00
#
_symmetry.space_group_name_H-M   'P 1'
#
loop_
_entity.id
_entity.type
_entity.pdbx_description
1 polymer ?
#
loop_
_entity_poly.entity_id
_entity_poly.type
_entity_poly.pdbx_seq_one_letter_code
_entity_poly.pdbx_strand_id
1 'polypeptide(L)'
;MRRQFMGRAYPAHGAVIEDGQGKIMEYIRHRQQREDEVLTVLKHGSLDPSKSKAGENPKSWTAMELVKVIYHDVPENLHEPAEKGVKQVLNKLKGEGKVSQDDSGRWRVGKRSTL
;
A
#
# COMPACT_ATOMS: atom_id res chain seq x y z
N MET A 1 24.33 -15.12 -1.82
CA MET A 1 24.25 -13.84 -1.10
C MET A 1 24.26 -12.71 -2.12
N ARG A 2 23.21 -11.88 -2.19
CA ARG A 2 23.25 -10.65 -3.00
C ARG A 2 24.16 -9.66 -2.29
N ARG A 3 25.16 -9.10 -2.99
CA ARG A 3 25.95 -7.98 -2.46
C ARG A 3 24.99 -6.80 -2.25
N GLN A 4 24.92 -6.31 -1.03
CA GLN A 4 24.12 -5.12 -0.74
C GLN A 4 24.87 -3.91 -1.28
N PHE A 5 24.17 -3.03 -2.00
CA PHE A 5 24.75 -1.80 -2.52
C PHE A 5 25.22 -0.93 -1.35
N MET A 6 26.47 -0.46 -1.42
CA MET A 6 27.07 0.45 -0.46
C MET A 6 27.73 1.58 -1.25
N GLY A 7 27.34 2.83 -0.97
CA GLY A 7 27.89 4.01 -1.62
C GLY A 7 26.85 5.06 -1.98
N ARG A 8 27.30 6.10 -2.68
CA ARG A 8 26.47 7.21 -3.16
C ARG A 8 25.73 6.84 -4.44
N ALA A 9 24.55 7.43 -4.64
CA ALA A 9 23.75 7.29 -5.85
C ALA A 9 23.69 8.59 -6.65
N TYR A 10 23.80 8.48 -7.98
CA TYR A 10 23.68 9.57 -8.94
C TYR A 10 22.36 9.41 -9.70
N PRO A 11 21.26 10.03 -9.23
CA PRO A 11 19.96 9.87 -9.86
C PRO A 11 19.86 10.64 -11.18
N ALA A 12 18.92 10.25 -12.04
CA ALA A 12 18.62 10.99 -13.28
C ALA A 12 18.08 12.41 -13.01
N HIS A 13 17.48 12.63 -11.83
CA HIS A 13 16.98 13.92 -11.37
C HIS A 13 17.32 14.16 -9.90
N GLY A 14 17.59 15.41 -9.54
CA GLY A 14 17.92 15.81 -8.17
C GLY A 14 19.42 15.78 -7.87
N ALA A 15 19.76 16.06 -6.61
CA ALA A 15 21.14 16.07 -6.13
C ALA A 15 21.70 14.65 -5.94
N VAL A 16 23.03 14.56 -5.83
CA VAL A 16 23.72 13.32 -5.44
C VAL A 16 23.23 12.86 -4.07
N ILE A 17 22.95 11.57 -3.93
CA ILE A 17 22.55 10.95 -2.67
C ILE A 17 23.80 10.34 -2.05
N GLU A 18 24.33 10.93 -0.99
CA GLU A 18 25.57 10.45 -0.37
C GLU A 18 25.42 9.06 0.28
N ASP A 19 24.31 8.82 1.01
CA ASP A 19 23.96 7.50 1.53
C ASP A 19 22.90 6.83 0.66
N GLY A 20 23.34 6.23 -0.44
CA GLY A 20 22.43 5.55 -1.35
C GLY A 20 21.84 4.26 -0.77
N GLN A 21 22.55 3.57 0.14
CA GLN A 21 22.00 2.40 0.83
C GLN A 21 20.82 2.80 1.72
N GLY A 22 21.00 3.85 2.54
CA GLY A 22 19.94 4.42 3.37
C GLY A 22 18.73 4.84 2.54
N LYS A 23 18.97 5.49 1.39
CA LYS A 23 17.88 5.91 0.50
C LYS A 23 17.09 4.75 -0.10
N ILE A 24 17.77 3.66 -0.49
CA ILE A 24 17.09 2.43 -0.95
C ILE A 24 16.22 1.86 0.16
N MET A 25 16.75 1.76 1.39
CA MET A 25 16.00 1.24 2.52
C MET A 25 14.81 2.13 2.90
N GLU A 26 14.95 3.45 2.81
CA GLU A 26 13.85 4.41 2.97
C GLU A 26 12.73 4.13 1.96
N TYR A 27 13.07 3.98 0.67
CA TYR A 27 12.09 3.70 -0.38
C TYR A 27 11.37 2.37 -0.16
N ILE A 28 12.11 1.32 0.21
CA ILE A 28 11.52 0.00 0.52
C ILE A 28 10.55 0.13 1.70
N ARG A 29 10.96 0.76 2.79
CA ARG A 29 10.11 0.95 3.98
C ARG A 29 8.85 1.76 3.65
N HIS A 30 8.98 2.83 2.88
CA HIS A 30 7.84 3.65 2.48
C HIS A 30 6.82 2.87 1.63
N ARG A 31 7.30 2.02 0.71
CA ARG A 31 6.43 1.15 -0.09
C ARG A 31 5.79 0.06 0.76
N GLN A 32 6.55 -0.56 1.66
CA GLN A 32 6.03 -1.57 2.59
C GLN A 32 4.94 -1.00 3.50
N GLN A 33 5.17 0.20 4.08
CA GLN A 33 4.16 0.88 4.89
C GLN A 33 2.85 1.04 4.12
N ARG A 34 2.91 1.40 2.83
CA ARG A 34 1.70 1.56 2.01
C ARG A 34 0.97 0.24 1.77
N GLU A 35 1.69 -0.87 1.62
CA GLU A 35 1.10 -2.21 1.54
C GLU A 35 0.40 -2.59 2.85
N ASP A 36 1.04 -2.29 3.98
CA ASP A 36 0.53 -2.59 5.31
C ASP A 36 -0.73 -1.77 5.62
N GLU A 37 -0.75 -0.49 5.26
CA GLU A 37 -1.93 0.39 5.34
C GLU A 37 -3.11 -0.19 4.55
N VAL A 38 -2.88 -0.58 3.27
CA VAL A 38 -3.92 -1.17 2.42
C VAL A 38 -4.46 -2.47 3.02
N LEU A 39 -3.59 -3.38 3.46
CA LEU A 39 -4.01 -4.64 4.09
C LEU A 39 -4.76 -4.42 5.41
N THR A 40 -4.36 -3.41 6.18
CA THR A 40 -5.00 -3.06 7.45
C THR A 40 -6.41 -2.56 7.19
N VAL A 41 -6.61 -1.61 6.27
CA VAL A 41 -7.94 -1.10 5.92
C VAL A 41 -8.82 -2.20 5.32
N LEU A 42 -8.30 -3.05 4.44
CA LEU A 42 -9.09 -4.18 3.89
C LEU A 42 -9.59 -5.16 4.95
N LYS A 43 -8.86 -5.33 6.06
CA LYS A 43 -9.23 -6.24 7.17
C LYS A 43 -10.12 -5.56 8.22
N HIS A 44 -9.80 -4.31 8.54
CA HIS A 44 -10.26 -3.63 9.75
C HIS A 44 -11.12 -2.41 9.46
N GLY A 45 -11.22 -1.99 8.20
CA GLY A 45 -11.96 -0.82 7.75
C GLY A 45 -11.40 0.52 8.20
N SER A 46 -10.28 0.52 8.91
CA SER A 46 -9.59 1.70 9.42
C SER A 46 -8.08 1.46 9.41
N LEU A 47 -7.30 2.54 9.51
CA LEU A 47 -5.85 2.47 9.77
C LEU A 47 -5.52 2.09 11.23
N ASP A 48 -6.50 2.20 12.13
CA ASP A 48 -6.37 1.91 13.55
C ASP A 48 -7.32 0.74 13.90
N PRO A 49 -6.79 -0.50 13.96
CA PRO A 49 -7.59 -1.69 14.27
C PRO A 49 -8.32 -1.63 15.61
N SER A 50 -7.89 -0.77 16.54
CA SER A 50 -8.56 -0.60 17.84
C SER A 50 -9.90 0.12 17.72
N LYS A 51 -10.08 0.90 16.64
CA LYS A 51 -11.32 1.64 16.34
C LYS A 51 -12.30 0.85 15.48
N SER A 52 -11.93 -0.37 15.08
CA SER A 52 -12.78 -1.22 14.24
C SER A 52 -13.94 -1.78 15.05
N LYS A 53 -15.17 -1.47 14.62
CA LYS A 53 -16.38 -2.11 15.17
C LYS A 53 -16.68 -3.39 14.42
N ALA A 54 -16.75 -4.50 15.14
CA ALA A 54 -17.08 -5.80 14.58
C ALA A 54 -18.48 -5.75 13.93
N GLY A 55 -18.55 -6.03 12.63
CA GLY A 55 -19.80 -6.08 11.86
C GLY A 55 -20.16 -4.84 11.04
N GLU A 56 -19.48 -3.69 11.24
CA GLU A 56 -19.76 -2.45 10.49
C GLU A 56 -18.88 -2.30 9.22
N ASN A 57 -17.82 -3.08 9.09
CA ASN A 57 -16.88 -2.94 7.97
C ASN A 57 -17.40 -3.57 6.66
N PRO A 58 -17.26 -2.89 5.52
CA PRO A 58 -17.65 -3.44 4.24
C PRO A 58 -16.78 -4.66 3.87
N LYS A 59 -17.44 -5.68 3.29
CA LYS A 59 -16.81 -6.96 2.90
C LYS A 59 -15.83 -6.83 1.73
N SER A 60 -15.93 -5.75 0.97
CA SER A 60 -15.04 -5.42 -0.14
C SER A 60 -14.95 -3.90 -0.30
N TRP A 61 -13.95 -3.40 -1.02
CA TRP A 61 -13.60 -1.98 -1.11
C TRP A 61 -13.32 -1.56 -2.55
N THR A 62 -13.70 -0.36 -2.97
CA THR A 62 -13.09 0.25 -4.18
C THR A 62 -11.71 0.81 -3.84
N ALA A 63 -10.87 1.02 -4.86
CA ALA A 63 -9.57 1.68 -4.65
C ALA A 63 -9.75 3.11 -4.09
N MET A 64 -10.76 3.85 -4.53
CA MET A 64 -11.06 5.20 -4.03
C MET A 64 -11.56 5.20 -2.57
N GLU A 65 -12.36 4.21 -2.16
CA GLU A 65 -12.75 4.06 -0.74
C GLU A 65 -11.52 3.84 0.14
N LEU A 66 -10.55 3.00 -0.30
CA LEU A 66 -9.28 2.83 0.41
C LEU A 66 -8.47 4.13 0.45
N VAL A 67 -8.42 4.89 -0.64
CA VAL A 67 -7.74 6.19 -0.67
C VAL A 67 -8.30 7.13 0.39
N LYS A 68 -9.63 7.25 0.49
CA LYS A 68 -10.28 8.15 1.46
C LYS A 68 -9.94 7.80 2.91
N VAL A 69 -9.69 6.53 3.22
CA VAL A 69 -9.26 6.09 4.56
C VAL A 69 -7.76 6.32 4.77
N ILE A 70 -6.93 5.94 3.80
CA ILE A 70 -5.46 5.99 3.93
C ILE A 70 -4.92 7.42 3.86
N TYR A 71 -5.51 8.24 2.99
CA TYR A 71 -5.09 9.60 2.67
C TYR A 71 -6.07 10.65 3.23
N HIS A 72 -6.71 10.36 4.37
CA HIS A 72 -7.71 11.25 4.98
C HIS A 72 -7.16 12.66 5.30
N ASP A 73 -5.87 12.77 5.63
CA ASP A 73 -5.18 14.05 5.88
C ASP A 73 -4.63 14.74 4.61
N VAL A 74 -4.81 14.12 3.44
CA VAL A 74 -4.33 14.66 2.17
C VAL A 74 -5.49 15.36 1.43
N PRO A 75 -5.26 16.56 0.86
CA PRO A 75 -6.26 17.27 0.06
C PRO A 75 -6.94 16.38 -1.01
N GLU A 76 -8.26 16.49 -1.14
CA GLU A 76 -9.07 15.61 -2.02
C GLU A 76 -8.68 15.74 -3.50
N ASN A 77 -8.20 16.90 -3.93
CA ASN A 77 -7.68 17.09 -5.29
C ASN A 77 -6.45 16.22 -5.60
N LEU A 78 -5.80 15.64 -4.58
CA LEU A 78 -4.70 14.69 -4.73
C LEU A 78 -5.13 13.21 -4.59
N HIS A 79 -6.41 12.93 -4.32
CA HIS A 79 -6.92 11.57 -4.13
C HIS A 79 -6.91 10.76 -5.43
N GLU A 80 -7.27 11.37 -6.57
CA GLU A 80 -7.22 10.68 -7.86
C GLU A 80 -5.78 10.25 -8.24
N PRO A 81 -4.75 11.10 -8.11
CA PRO A 81 -3.35 10.67 -8.20
C PRO A 81 -2.98 9.55 -7.20
N ALA A 82 -3.44 9.65 -5.94
CA ALA A 82 -3.16 8.64 -4.91
C ALA A 82 -3.79 7.28 -5.24
N GLU A 83 -4.97 7.26 -5.86
CA GLU A 83 -5.67 6.05 -6.30
C GLU A 83 -4.82 5.22 -7.25
N LYS A 84 -4.04 5.86 -8.13
CA LYS A 84 -3.10 5.16 -9.03
C LYS A 84 -2.03 4.40 -8.24
N GLY A 85 -1.51 4.99 -7.18
CA GLY A 85 -0.56 4.33 -6.27
C GLY A 85 -1.19 3.16 -5.51
N VAL A 86 -2.40 3.35 -4.99
CA VAL A 86 -3.15 2.28 -4.30
C VAL A 86 -3.46 1.11 -5.26
N LYS A 87 -3.83 1.38 -6.52
CA LYS A 87 -4.03 0.34 -7.55
C LYS A 87 -2.75 -0.47 -7.82
N GLN A 88 -1.59 0.16 -7.88
CA GLN A 88 -0.31 -0.56 -8.03
C GLN A 88 -0.05 -1.51 -6.85
N VAL A 89 -0.31 -1.06 -5.62
CA VAL A 89 -0.21 -1.88 -4.40
C VAL A 89 -1.18 -3.06 -4.46
N LEU A 90 -2.45 -2.82 -4.78
CA LEU A 90 -3.47 -3.87 -4.87
C LEU A 90 -3.12 -4.93 -5.93
N ASN A 91 -2.62 -4.49 -7.09
CA ASN A 91 -2.17 -5.40 -8.15
C ASN A 91 -0.97 -6.26 -7.71
N LYS A 92 0.01 -5.68 -7.00
CA LYS A 92 1.12 -6.43 -6.39
C LYS A 92 0.59 -7.48 -5.41
N LEU A 93 -0.23 -7.05 -4.45
CA LEU A 93 -0.80 -7.94 -3.42
C LEU A 93 -1.67 -9.04 -4.03
N LYS A 94 -2.35 -8.79 -5.16
CA LYS A 94 -3.09 -9.79 -5.94
C LYS A 94 -2.15 -10.83 -6.53
N GLY A 95 -1.04 -10.40 -7.13
CA GLY A 95 0.01 -11.29 -7.63
C GLY A 95 0.64 -12.16 -6.54
N GLU A 96 0.67 -11.66 -5.30
CA GLU A 96 1.12 -12.39 -4.11
C GLU A 96 0.01 -13.23 -3.44
N GLY A 97 -1.22 -13.24 -3.99
CA GLY A 97 -2.35 -13.99 -3.43
C GLY A 97 -2.90 -13.45 -2.10
N LYS A 98 -2.47 -12.27 -1.65
CA LYS A 98 -2.89 -11.66 -0.38
C LYS A 98 -4.26 -10.98 -0.47
N VAL A 99 -4.65 -10.54 -1.66
CA VAL A 99 -5.94 -9.90 -1.95
C VAL A 99 -6.57 -10.49 -3.21
N SER A 100 -7.87 -10.34 -3.34
CA SER A 100 -8.64 -10.70 -4.55
C SER A 100 -9.52 -9.55 -4.99
N GLN A 101 -9.81 -9.49 -6.28
CA GLN A 101 -10.72 -8.53 -6.89
C GLN A 101 -11.89 -9.30 -7.51
N ASP A 102 -13.12 -8.82 -7.31
CA ASP A 102 -14.29 -9.36 -7.99
C ASP A 102 -14.59 -8.66 -9.32
N ASP A 103 -15.58 -9.17 -10.06
CA ASP A 103 -15.97 -8.67 -11.38
C ASP A 103 -16.50 -7.22 -11.33
N SER A 104 -16.93 -6.74 -10.15
CA SER A 104 -17.31 -5.34 -9.94
C SER A 104 -16.13 -4.41 -9.69
N GLY A 105 -14.91 -4.95 -9.70
CA GLY A 105 -13.67 -4.21 -9.47
C GLY A 105 -13.37 -3.96 -7.99
N ARG A 106 -14.14 -4.54 -7.07
CA ARG A 106 -13.95 -4.36 -5.62
C ARG A 106 -12.95 -5.36 -5.06
N TRP A 107 -12.19 -4.90 -4.07
CA TRP A 107 -11.05 -5.58 -3.46
C TRP A 107 -11.40 -6.13 -2.09
N ARG A 108 -10.88 -7.32 -1.77
CA ARG A 108 -10.99 -7.95 -0.45
C ARG A 108 -9.75 -8.75 -0.13
N VAL A 109 -9.52 -9.03 1.14
CA VAL A 109 -8.45 -9.94 1.57
C VAL A 109 -8.65 -11.31 0.92
N GLY A 110 -7.58 -11.93 0.43
CA GLY A 110 -7.60 -13.27 -0.12
C GLY A 110 -7.99 -14.28 0.96
N LYS A 111 -8.67 -15.36 0.58
CA LYS A 111 -8.87 -16.49 1.50
C LYS A 111 -7.49 -17.02 1.86
N ARG A 112 -7.13 -17.05 3.15
CA ARG A 112 -5.90 -17.72 3.60
C ARG A 112 -5.90 -19.12 2.97
N SER A 113 -4.88 -19.43 2.19
CA SER A 113 -4.60 -20.82 1.83
C SER A 113 -4.18 -21.50 3.14
N THR A 114 -5.13 -22.15 3.80
CA THR A 114 -4.86 -23.14 4.84
C THR A 114 -4.37 -24.38 4.11
N LEU A 115 -3.06 -24.46 3.90
CA LEU A 115 -2.34 -25.69 3.64
C LEU A 115 -1.53 -26.02 4.89
#